data_AF-A0ABD6MBB7-F1
#
_entry.id   AF-A0ABD6MBB7-F1
#
_cell.length_a   1.000
_cell.length_b   1.000
_cell.length_c   1.000
_cell.angle_alpha   90.00
_cell.angle_beta   90.00
_cell.angle_gamma   90.00
#
_symmetry.space_group_name_H-M   'P 1'
#
loop_
_entity.id
_entity.type
_entity.pdbx_description
1 polymer ?
#
loop_
_entity_poly.entity_id
_entity_poly.type
_entity_poly.pdbx_seq_one_letter_code
_entity_poly.pdbx_strand_id
1 'polypeptide(L)'
;MTDESWAGWYRDNQGSEAVVLTTDGQRIRIRIRGADFEGESFDVLRPVAGAPPENGTFGLKDGALTDCVLEWDQPLPVLVAGALHHATLSCLLSLRRAEPDFHLALHLDGAVYESARAERDFAGALAAVQRILPGDISLQTCVARSGAA
;
A
#
# COMPACT_ATOMS: atom_id res chain seq x y z
N MET A 1 6.19 -10.68 16.45
CA MET A 1 6.02 -9.93 15.18
C MET A 1 6.02 -8.48 15.56
N THR A 2 6.93 -7.69 15.01
CA THR A 2 6.95 -6.24 15.22
C THR A 2 5.92 -5.62 14.30
N ASP A 3 5.01 -4.82 14.86
CA ASP A 3 4.13 -3.99 14.07
C ASP A 3 4.97 -3.04 13.21
N GLU A 4 4.69 -3.01 11.91
CA GLU A 4 5.31 -2.06 10.98
C GLU A 4 4.41 -0.83 10.86
N SER A 5 5.03 0.32 10.59
CA SER A 5 4.35 1.61 10.50
C SER A 5 4.95 2.44 9.37
N TRP A 6 4.09 2.95 8.48
CA TRP A 6 4.48 3.76 7.33
C TRP A 6 3.68 5.06 7.30
N ALA A 7 4.40 6.17 7.16
CA ALA A 7 3.78 7.46 6.93
C ALA A 7 3.23 7.50 5.50
N GLY A 8 2.08 8.15 5.34
CA GLY A 8 1.43 8.28 4.05
C GLY A 8 0.46 9.44 3.97
N TRP A 9 -0.25 9.50 2.86
CA TRP A 9 -1.28 10.48 2.57
C TRP A 9 -2.56 9.79 2.14
N TYR A 10 -3.67 10.22 2.71
CA TYR A 10 -5.01 9.96 2.21
C TYR A 10 -5.52 11.19 1.47
N ARG A 11 -6.16 10.98 0.31
CA ARG A 11 -6.74 12.07 -0.50
C ARG A 11 -8.09 11.68 -1.08
N ASP A 12 -9.11 12.46 -0.80
CA ASP A 12 -10.45 12.33 -1.36
C ASP A 12 -10.96 13.68 -1.92
N ASN A 13 -12.28 13.82 -2.07
CA ASN A 13 -12.90 15.06 -2.54
C ASN A 13 -12.91 16.19 -1.49
N GLN A 14 -12.68 15.91 -0.21
CA GLN A 14 -12.62 16.90 0.86
C GLN A 14 -11.19 17.43 1.10
N GLY A 15 -10.18 16.77 0.53
CA GLY A 15 -8.79 17.24 0.57
C GLY A 15 -7.79 16.13 0.86
N SER A 16 -6.68 16.50 1.48
CA SER A 16 -5.58 15.59 1.82
C SER A 16 -5.30 15.59 3.31
N GLU A 17 -4.96 14.43 3.85
CA GLU A 17 -4.60 14.25 5.25
C GLU A 17 -3.40 13.32 5.36
N ALA A 18 -2.47 13.68 6.25
CA ALA A 18 -1.36 12.81 6.60
C ALA A 18 -1.88 11.67 7.49
N VAL A 19 -1.48 10.45 7.16
CA VAL A 19 -1.95 9.22 7.80
C VAL A 19 -0.77 8.34 8.17
N VAL A 20 -1.01 7.42 9.09
CA VAL A 20 -0.06 6.35 9.43
C VAL A 20 -0.74 5.03 9.16
N LEU A 21 -0.16 4.24 8.26
CA LEU A 21 -0.56 2.86 8.01
C LEU A 21 0.24 1.97 8.94
N THR A 22 -0.43 1.06 9.63
CA THR A 22 0.21 0.06 10.49
C THR A 22 -0.18 -1.33 10.04
N THR A 23 0.73 -2.29 10.17
CA THR A 23 0.42 -3.69 9.90
C THR A 23 1.11 -4.62 10.88
N ASP A 24 0.42 -5.69 11.26
CA ASP A 24 0.99 -6.82 12.01
C ASP A 24 1.39 -7.98 11.08
N GLY A 25 1.38 -7.75 9.76
CA GLY A 25 1.59 -8.75 8.72
C GLY A 25 0.33 -9.49 8.29
N GLN A 26 -0.79 -9.35 9.01
CA GLN A 26 -2.08 -9.94 8.66
C GLN A 26 -3.16 -8.89 8.38
N ARG A 27 -3.16 -7.81 9.17
CA ARG A 27 -4.12 -6.72 9.06
C ARG A 27 -3.42 -5.39 8.92
N ILE A 28 -3.90 -4.61 7.96
CA ILE A 28 -3.57 -3.21 7.79
C ILE A 28 -4.58 -2.40 8.59
N ARG A 29 -4.09 -1.42 9.36
CA ARG A 29 -4.89 -0.45 10.09
C ARG A 29 -4.45 0.95 9.74
N ILE A 30 -5.41 1.86 9.62
CA ILE A 30 -5.17 3.26 9.31
C ILE A 30 -6.21 4.12 10.02
N ARG A 31 -5.80 5.31 10.46
CA ARG A 31 -6.71 6.33 11.00
C ARG A 31 -6.79 7.51 10.04
N ILE A 32 -8.00 7.89 9.68
CA ILE A 32 -8.29 8.96 8.70
C ILE A 32 -9.37 9.85 9.32
N ARG A 33 -9.12 11.16 9.47
CA ARG A 33 -10.01 12.15 10.13
C ARG A 33 -10.60 11.67 11.45
N GLY A 34 -9.80 10.92 12.22
CA GLY A 34 -10.21 10.35 13.51
C GLY A 34 -11.03 9.05 13.44
N ALA A 35 -11.39 8.56 12.25
CA ALA A 35 -12.04 7.26 12.05
C ALA A 35 -10.98 6.17 11.80
N ASP A 36 -11.16 5.02 12.46
CA ASP A 36 -10.28 3.86 12.31
C ASP A 36 -10.80 2.92 11.23
N PHE A 37 -9.90 2.50 10.33
CA PHE A 37 -10.16 1.53 9.28
C PHE A 37 -9.19 0.36 9.38
N GLU A 38 -9.67 -0.85 9.05
CA GLU A 38 -8.85 -2.05 8.97
C GLU A 38 -9.23 -2.95 7.79
N GLY A 39 -8.29 -3.77 7.34
CA GLY A 39 -8.49 -4.73 6.26
C GLY A 39 -7.30 -5.67 6.10
N GLU A 40 -7.49 -6.75 5.36
CA GLU A 40 -6.42 -7.71 5.02
C GLU A 40 -5.56 -7.21 3.85
N SER A 41 -6.08 -6.27 3.06
CA SER A 41 -5.39 -5.56 1.97
C SER A 41 -5.75 -4.07 1.94
N PHE A 42 -4.92 -3.28 1.26
CA PHE A 42 -5.08 -1.82 1.19
C PHE A 42 -6.36 -1.36 0.47
N ASP A 43 -6.89 -2.19 -0.44
CA ASP A 43 -8.06 -1.92 -1.29
C ASP A 43 -9.39 -2.39 -0.67
N VAL A 44 -9.36 -3.04 0.50
CA VAL A 44 -10.56 -3.52 1.20
C VAL A 44 -10.66 -3.00 2.64
N LEU A 45 -10.09 -1.81 2.90
CA LEU A 45 -10.14 -1.16 4.21
C LEU A 45 -11.58 -0.80 4.59
N ARG A 46 -12.06 -1.29 5.73
CA ARG A 46 -13.41 -1.06 6.25
C ARG A 46 -13.36 -0.33 7.59
N PRO A 47 -14.35 0.49 7.93
CA PRO A 47 -14.45 1.07 9.27
C PRO A 47 -14.44 -0.01 10.36
N VAL A 48 -13.68 0.23 11.43
CA VAL A 48 -13.69 -0.66 12.61
C VAL A 48 -15.06 -0.57 13.29
N ALA A 49 -15.61 -1.72 13.69
CA ALA A 49 -16.92 -1.79 14.34
C ALA A 49 -16.97 -0.93 15.61
N GLY A 50 -18.06 -0.17 15.78
CA GLY A 50 -18.28 0.68 16.96
C GLY A 50 -17.78 2.13 16.84
N ALA A 51 -17.04 2.46 15.78
CA ALA A 51 -16.67 3.83 15.42
C ALA A 51 -17.07 4.15 13.96
N PRO A 52 -18.36 4.01 13.59
CA PRO A 52 -18.78 4.32 12.23
C PRO A 52 -18.46 5.80 11.95
N PRO A 53 -17.82 6.11 10.82
CA PRO A 53 -17.58 7.50 10.47
C PRO A 53 -18.90 8.24 10.32
N GLU A 54 -18.88 9.55 10.52
CA GLU A 54 -20.04 10.39 10.25
C GLU A 54 -20.53 10.16 8.80
N ASN A 55 -21.85 10.07 8.62
CA ASN A 55 -22.44 9.78 7.33
C ASN A 55 -22.00 10.83 6.29
N GLY A 56 -21.46 10.37 5.16
CA GLY A 56 -21.00 11.23 4.07
C GLY A 56 -19.57 11.77 4.22
N THR A 57 -18.87 11.43 5.31
CA THR A 57 -17.46 11.84 5.49
C THR A 57 -16.49 11.05 4.62
N PHE A 58 -16.84 9.81 4.28
CA PHE A 58 -16.04 8.93 3.42
C PHE A 58 -16.89 8.30 2.33
N GLY A 59 -16.31 8.12 1.15
CA GLY A 59 -16.87 7.23 0.13
C GLY A 59 -16.76 5.78 0.61
N LEU A 60 -17.89 5.09 0.73
CA LEU A 60 -17.93 3.67 1.04
C LEU A 60 -18.69 2.90 -0.04
N LYS A 61 -18.10 1.83 -0.54
CA LYS A 61 -18.73 0.88 -1.47
C LYS A 61 -18.59 -0.53 -0.90
N ASP A 62 -19.71 -1.24 -0.77
CA ASP A 62 -19.77 -2.57 -0.16
C ASP A 62 -19.12 -2.64 1.25
N GLY A 63 -19.17 -1.52 1.97
CA GLY A 63 -18.60 -1.34 3.31
C GLY A 63 -17.10 -1.05 3.36
N ALA A 64 -16.41 -0.98 2.21
CA ALA A 64 -15.00 -0.63 2.11
C ALA A 64 -14.80 0.81 1.59
N LEU A 65 -13.66 1.39 1.93
CA LEU A 65 -13.23 2.72 1.50
C LEU A 65 -13.15 2.81 -0.03
N THR A 66 -13.65 3.90 -0.61
CA THR A 66 -13.62 4.17 -2.06
C THR A 66 -13.51 5.68 -2.32
N ASP A 67 -13.46 6.08 -3.60
CA ASP A 67 -13.39 7.48 -4.03
C ASP A 67 -12.17 8.26 -3.50
N CYS A 68 -11.12 7.54 -3.12
CA CYS A 68 -9.92 8.11 -2.53
C CYS A 68 -8.63 7.62 -3.20
N VAL A 69 -7.52 8.22 -2.81
CA VAL A 69 -6.15 7.81 -3.14
C VAL A 69 -5.39 7.65 -1.83
N LEU A 70 -4.63 6.57 -1.72
CA LEU A 70 -3.67 6.32 -0.65
C LEU A 70 -2.26 6.30 -1.24
N GLU A 71 -1.35 7.05 -0.63
CA GLU A 71 0.07 7.10 -1.00
C GLU A 71 0.91 6.83 0.24
N TRP A 72 1.90 5.94 0.16
CA TRP A 72 2.79 5.66 1.29
C TRP A 72 4.15 5.13 0.81
N ASP A 73 5.17 5.30 1.66
CA ASP A 73 6.51 4.79 1.41
C ASP A 73 6.85 3.69 2.42
N GLN A 74 7.20 2.50 1.92
CA GLN A 74 7.69 1.41 2.76
C GLN A 74 9.19 1.16 2.53
N PRO A 75 10.01 1.14 3.59
CA PRO A 75 11.39 0.71 3.47
C PRO A 75 11.44 -0.79 3.14
N LEU A 76 12.25 -1.17 2.17
CA LEU A 76 12.36 -2.55 1.70
C LEU A 76 13.84 -2.97 1.61
N PRO A 77 14.27 -4.05 2.28
CA PRO A 77 15.59 -4.61 2.04
C PRO A 77 15.68 -5.21 0.63
N VAL A 78 16.79 -4.94 -0.05
CA VAL A 78 17.07 -5.45 -1.40
C VAL A 78 18.48 -6.05 -1.42
N LEU A 79 18.66 -7.20 -2.06
CA LEU A 79 19.99 -7.73 -2.35
C LEU A 79 20.45 -7.24 -3.72
N VAL A 80 21.63 -6.61 -3.77
CA VAL A 80 22.31 -6.18 -4.99
C VAL A 80 23.64 -6.90 -5.06
N ALA A 81 23.83 -7.77 -6.06
CA ALA A 81 25.01 -8.62 -6.18
C ALA A 81 25.38 -9.38 -4.87
N GLY A 82 24.36 -9.74 -4.08
CA GLY A 82 24.51 -10.44 -2.80
C GLY A 82 24.77 -9.54 -1.58
N ALA A 83 24.91 -8.23 -1.75
CA ALA A 83 25.00 -7.27 -0.65
C ALA A 83 23.62 -6.71 -0.29
N LEU A 84 23.37 -6.43 0.99
CA LEU A 84 22.11 -5.84 1.46
C LEU A 84 22.10 -4.32 1.28
N HIS A 85 21.08 -3.82 0.61
CA HIS A 85 20.82 -2.41 0.36
C HIS A 85 19.45 -2.03 0.94
N HIS A 86 19.30 -0.76 1.32
CA HIS A 86 18.03 -0.19 1.73
C HIS A 86 17.40 0.54 0.55
N ALA A 87 16.22 0.08 0.13
CA ALA A 87 15.40 0.74 -0.87
C ALA A 87 14.14 1.34 -0.24
N THR A 88 13.50 2.25 -0.96
CA THR A 88 12.16 2.73 -0.65
C THR A 88 11.21 2.27 -1.74
N LEU A 89 10.13 1.60 -1.36
CA LEU A 89 9.04 1.27 -2.27
C LEU A 89 7.91 2.28 -2.04
N SER A 90 7.78 3.22 -2.97
CA SER A 90 6.68 4.18 -3.02
C SER A 90 5.46 3.51 -3.62
N CYS A 91 4.35 3.61 -2.91
CA CYS A 91 3.10 2.92 -3.22
C CYS A 91 1.99 3.95 -3.44
N LEU A 92 1.24 3.79 -4.53
CA LEU A 92 0.04 4.56 -4.81
C LEU A 92 -1.10 3.60 -5.12
N LEU A 93 -2.20 3.77 -4.39
CA LEU A 93 -3.46 3.08 -4.59
C LEU A 93 -4.56 4.10 -4.89
N SER A 94 -5.16 4.02 -6.07
CA SER A 94 -6.33 4.80 -6.44
C SER A 94 -7.59 3.93 -6.41
N LEU A 95 -8.54 4.31 -5.55
CA LEU A 95 -9.87 3.68 -5.40
C LEU A 95 -10.99 4.51 -6.04
N ARG A 96 -10.63 5.45 -6.93
CA ARG A 96 -11.58 6.35 -7.63
C ARG A 96 -12.34 5.69 -8.78
N ARG A 97 -11.97 4.47 -9.14
CA ARG A 97 -12.58 3.70 -10.23
C ARG A 97 -13.23 2.44 -9.67
N ALA A 98 -13.99 1.76 -10.52
CA ALA A 98 -14.66 0.51 -10.13
C ALA A 98 -13.66 -0.57 -9.70
N GLU A 99 -12.50 -0.62 -10.34
CA GLU A 99 -11.37 -1.48 -10.00
C GLU A 99 -10.25 -0.64 -9.37
N PRO A 100 -9.51 -1.18 -8.38
CA PRO A 100 -8.36 -0.50 -7.81
C PRO A 100 -7.23 -0.37 -8.84
N ASP A 101 -6.63 0.82 -8.90
CA ASP A 101 -5.43 1.11 -9.70
C ASP A 101 -4.23 1.23 -8.75
N PHE A 102 -3.31 0.26 -8.81
CA PHE A 102 -2.03 0.27 -8.10
C PHE A 102 -0.90 0.75 -9.00
N HIS A 103 0.02 1.48 -8.39
CA HIS A 103 1.31 1.86 -8.97
C HIS A 103 2.40 1.77 -7.90
N LEU A 104 3.52 1.14 -8.25
CA LEU A 104 4.68 1.02 -7.38
C LEU A 104 5.92 1.60 -8.07
N ALA A 105 6.75 2.29 -7.29
CA ALA A 105 8.07 2.75 -7.69
C ALA A 105 9.11 2.32 -6.64
N LEU A 106 10.10 1.53 -7.05
CA LEU A 106 11.23 1.15 -6.21
C LEU A 106 12.38 2.13 -6.44
N HIS A 107 12.75 2.85 -5.40
CA HIS A 107 13.89 3.75 -5.35
C HIS A 107 15.09 3.01 -4.73
N LEU A 108 16.14 2.81 -5.51
CA LEU A 108 17.35 2.09 -5.09
C LEU A 108 18.59 2.76 -5.68
N ASP A 109 19.47 3.26 -4.82
CA ASP A 109 20.76 3.87 -5.20
C ASP A 109 20.64 4.95 -6.31
N GLY A 110 19.55 5.73 -6.28
CA GLY A 110 19.26 6.78 -7.27
C GLY A 110 18.57 6.29 -8.55
N ALA A 111 18.44 4.98 -8.76
CA ALA A 111 17.61 4.39 -9.80
C ALA A 111 16.14 4.26 -9.35
N VAL A 112 15.23 4.27 -10.33
CA VAL A 112 13.79 4.09 -10.10
C VAL A 112 13.28 2.99 -11.03
N TYR A 113 12.58 2.00 -10.46
CA TYR A 113 11.95 0.91 -11.18
C TYR A 113 10.45 0.91 -10.92
N GLU A 114 9.64 1.08 -11.97
CA GLU A 114 8.21 1.36 -11.84
C GLU A 114 7.33 0.28 -12.47
N SER A 115 6.19 -0.02 -11.83
CA SER A 115 5.11 -0.79 -12.45
C SER A 115 4.31 0.07 -13.44
N ALA A 116 3.38 -0.55 -14.18
CA ALA A 116 2.37 0.23 -14.87
C ALA A 116 1.52 1.03 -13.86
N ARG A 117 0.84 2.09 -14.32
CA ARG A 117 0.03 2.98 -13.46
C ARG A 117 -1.34 2.42 -13.05
N ALA A 118 -1.73 1.25 -13.57
CA ALA A 118 -3.06 0.66 -13.41
C ALA A 118 -2.95 -0.86 -13.20
N GLU A 119 -2.03 -1.26 -12.33
CA GLU A 119 -1.95 -2.65 -11.88
C GLU A 119 -3.15 -2.96 -10.99
N ARG A 120 -3.70 -4.18 -11.07
CA ARG A 120 -4.96 -4.51 -10.39
C ARG A 120 -4.82 -4.69 -8.89
N ASP A 121 -3.64 -5.11 -8.44
CA ASP A 121 -3.39 -5.37 -7.03
C ASP A 121 -1.91 -5.15 -6.70
N PHE A 122 -1.61 -5.07 -5.41
CA PHE A 122 -0.25 -4.85 -4.92
C PHE A 122 0.72 -5.96 -5.34
N ALA A 123 0.28 -7.22 -5.40
CA ALA A 123 1.14 -8.36 -5.73
C ALA A 123 1.54 -8.34 -7.21
N GLY A 124 0.60 -8.05 -8.11
CA GLY A 124 0.81 -7.86 -9.54
C GLY A 124 1.75 -6.69 -9.82
N ALA A 125 1.53 -5.54 -9.15
CA ALA A 125 2.42 -4.39 -9.27
C ALA A 125 3.84 -4.71 -8.79
N LEU A 126 3.98 -5.44 -7.68
CA LEU A 126 5.29 -5.82 -7.16
C LEU A 126 6.00 -6.81 -8.09
N ALA A 127 5.26 -7.78 -8.64
CA ALA A 127 5.79 -8.71 -9.62
C ALA A 127 6.21 -7.99 -10.92
N ALA A 128 5.52 -6.92 -11.30
CA ALA A 128 5.91 -6.09 -12.43
C ALA A 128 7.24 -5.37 -12.19
N VAL A 129 7.42 -4.76 -11.01
CA VAL A 129 8.70 -4.17 -10.60
C VAL A 129 9.80 -5.24 -10.59
N GLN A 130 9.56 -6.41 -9.97
CA GLN A 130 10.55 -7.50 -9.93
C GLN A 130 11.01 -7.97 -11.30
N ARG A 131 10.12 -7.96 -12.30
CA ARG A 131 10.43 -8.41 -13.67
C ARG A 131 11.37 -7.48 -14.42
N ILE A 132 11.37 -6.19 -14.08
CA ILE A 132 12.22 -5.19 -14.73
C ILE A 132 13.54 -4.94 -13.99
N LEU A 133 13.72 -5.55 -12.81
CA LEU A 133 14.97 -5.45 -12.08
C LEU A 133 16.11 -6.13 -12.85
N PRO A 134 17.34 -5.56 -12.77
CA PRO A 134 18.55 -6.27 -13.17
C PRO A 134 18.67 -7.63 -12.48
N GLY A 135 19.25 -8.62 -13.16
CA GLY A 135 19.27 -10.02 -12.69
C GLY A 135 20.08 -10.27 -11.42
N ASP A 136 20.92 -9.33 -11.01
CA ASP A 136 21.68 -9.33 -9.76
C ASP A 136 20.95 -8.63 -8.61
N ILE A 137 19.77 -8.06 -8.86
CA ILE A 137 18.93 -7.38 -7.86
C ILE A 137 17.74 -8.28 -7.51
N SER A 138 17.55 -8.53 -6.21
CA SER A 138 16.39 -9.26 -5.72
C SER A 138 15.78 -8.61 -4.48
N LEU A 139 14.46 -8.46 -4.48
CA LEU A 139 13.75 -7.90 -3.33
C LEU A 139 13.73 -8.92 -2.20
N GLN A 140 14.15 -8.51 -1.00
CA GLN A 140 13.94 -9.30 0.21
C GLN A 140 12.56 -8.93 0.76
N THR A 141 11.52 -9.38 0.06
CA THR A 141 10.17 -9.14 0.54
C THR A 141 9.97 -10.04 1.76
N CYS A 142 9.96 -9.44 2.95
CA CYS A 142 9.41 -10.07 4.13
C CYS A 142 7.92 -10.25 3.88
N VAL A 143 7.52 -11.36 3.28
CA VAL A 143 6.10 -11.67 3.19
C VAL A 143 5.87 -13.06 3.71
N ALA A 144 5.28 -13.11 4.90
CA ALA A 144 4.18 -14.04 5.13
C ALA A 144 3.04 -13.69 4.15
N ARG A 145 3.23 -13.93 2.84
CA ARG A 145 2.15 -13.87 1.84
C ARG A 145 1.69 -15.30 1.67
N SER A 146 0.72 -15.69 2.48
CA SER A 146 -0.10 -16.85 2.14
C SER A 146 -1.15 -16.37 1.14
N GLY A 147 -0.75 -16.30 -0.12
CA GLY A 147 -1.66 -16.38 -1.24
C GLY A 147 -1.86 -17.85 -1.60
N ALA A 148 -3.11 -18.30 -1.50
CA ALA A 148 -3.71 -19.49 -2.10
C ALA A 148 -3.31 -20.89 -1.58
N ALA A 149 -4.30 -21.58 -1.03
CA ALA A 149 -4.86 -22.74 -1.72
C ALA A 149 -6.38 -22.56 -1.84
#